data_AF-A0A7V5PFZ9-F1
#
_entry.id   AF-A0A7V5PFZ9-F1
#
_cell.length_a   1.000
_cell.length_b   1.000
_cell.length_c   1.000
_cell.angle_alpha   90.00
_cell.angle_beta   90.00
_cell.angle_gamma   90.00
#
_symmetry.space_group_name_H-M   'P 1'
#
loop_
_entity.id
_entity.type
_entity.pdbx_description
1 polymer ?
#
loop_
_entity_poly.entity_id
_entity_poly.type
_entity_poly.pdbx_seq_one_letter_code
_entity_poly.pdbx_strand_id
1 'polypeptide(L)'
;MKNPPIARCRDWTDCLLLLSADEAPACDTALTDARLQHVAAVSGAWYLWQADLLPKYLDETASVWIIGAERLDAGLGAGLARLLGLSGLRSIDIGPQAEGESACRDSLDSCAGDLPLPAVAFCFHPGLEVHPELIGPGLQRLIQAGVPLVGASYSIDEYERDAWVAGLGGLRLSQPASNPWALDPGNTGLEWGAWMWHVEAMSGAELRRPDPTEVARVRLLSEMVAHSRLQGLWPQPAPPGSSFLLPQRSGGQREMIHVFDGYYLDPVSRRIYAVDGGRLVPTETRVPEALAAAWPRDAGDMPRNLWAAEVKRRCLLQNPD
;
A
#
# COMPACT_ATOMS: atom_id res chain seq x y z
N MET A 1 18.71 7.67 -25.83
CA MET A 1 17.94 8.76 -25.18
C MET A 1 18.82 9.44 -24.15
N LYS A 2 18.88 10.78 -24.13
CA LYS A 2 19.54 11.54 -23.05
C LYS A 2 18.75 11.32 -21.77
N ASN A 3 19.41 11.07 -20.63
CA ASN A 3 18.79 10.83 -19.31
C ASN A 3 17.53 11.70 -19.09
N PRO A 4 16.41 11.14 -18.57
CA PRO A 4 15.23 11.95 -18.27
C PRO A 4 15.59 13.09 -17.31
N PRO A 5 14.94 14.26 -17.39
CA PRO A 5 15.27 15.43 -16.57
C PRO A 5 15.34 15.12 -15.06
N ILE A 6 14.51 14.17 -14.59
CA ILE A 6 14.48 13.71 -13.20
C ILE A 6 15.78 13.02 -12.76
N ALA A 7 16.46 12.31 -13.67
CA ALA A 7 17.78 11.73 -13.38
C ALA A 7 18.90 12.78 -13.30
N ARG A 8 18.57 14.07 -13.52
CA ARG A 8 19.46 15.21 -13.30
C ARG A 8 19.08 16.01 -12.05
N CYS A 9 17.92 15.75 -11.44
CA CYS A 9 17.53 16.41 -10.21
C CYS A 9 18.48 16.02 -9.09
N ARG A 10 19.01 17.02 -8.39
CA ARG A 10 19.85 16.78 -7.20
C ARG A 10 19.01 16.53 -5.95
N ASP A 11 17.84 17.17 -5.88
CA ASP A 11 16.90 17.08 -4.77
C ASP A 11 15.47 17.45 -5.19
N TRP A 12 14.59 17.47 -4.18
CA TRP A 12 13.18 17.82 -4.30
C TRP A 12 12.91 19.17 -4.95
N THR A 13 13.71 20.18 -4.60
CA THR A 13 13.53 21.54 -5.09
C THR A 13 13.86 21.62 -6.57
N ASP A 14 14.90 20.93 -7.01
CA ASP A 14 15.33 20.87 -8.42
C ASP A 14 14.23 20.27 -9.33
N CYS A 15 13.60 19.18 -8.88
CA CYS A 15 12.51 18.53 -9.63
C CYS A 15 11.22 19.38 -9.67
N LEU A 16 10.90 20.10 -8.59
CA LEU A 16 9.74 20.99 -8.54
C LEU A 16 9.95 22.28 -9.33
N LEU A 17 11.19 22.80 -9.39
CA LEU A 17 11.54 23.95 -10.24
C LEU A 17 11.41 23.61 -11.73
N LEU A 18 11.71 22.38 -12.14
CA LEU A 18 11.46 21.89 -13.50
C LEU A 18 9.97 21.83 -13.84
N LEU A 19 9.12 21.56 -12.85
CA LEU A 19 7.66 21.57 -12.99
C LEU A 19 7.08 22.98 -12.97
N SER A 20 7.69 23.93 -12.25
CA SER A 20 7.18 25.29 -12.06
C SER A 20 7.70 26.32 -13.06
N ALA A 21 8.32 25.90 -14.17
CA ALA A 21 8.85 26.81 -15.18
C ALA A 21 7.73 27.40 -16.05
N ASP A 22 6.99 28.34 -15.45
CA ASP A 22 6.61 29.64 -15.98
C ASP A 22 6.45 30.55 -14.73
N GLU A 23 7.53 31.25 -14.36
CA GLU A 23 7.59 32.29 -13.30
C GLU A 23 7.30 31.86 -11.84
N ALA A 24 8.32 31.49 -11.06
CA ALA A 24 8.17 31.26 -9.60
C ALA A 24 8.39 32.56 -8.78
N PRO A 25 7.39 33.09 -8.06
CA PRO A 25 7.58 34.18 -7.10
C PRO A 25 8.02 33.67 -5.72
N ALA A 26 8.63 34.56 -4.95
CA ALA A 26 9.21 34.33 -3.63
C ALA A 26 8.18 33.87 -2.57
N CYS A 27 8.62 32.93 -1.73
CA CYS A 27 7.87 32.35 -0.62
C CYS A 27 7.44 33.38 0.42
N ASP A 28 6.18 33.27 0.88
CA ASP A 28 5.83 33.62 2.26
C ASP A 28 5.00 32.48 2.85
N THR A 29 5.31 32.15 4.11
CA THR A 29 5.03 30.88 4.76
C THR A 29 3.64 30.87 5.39
N ALA A 30 2.61 30.45 4.65
CA ALA A 30 1.38 29.87 5.19
C ALA A 30 0.50 29.36 4.04
N LEU A 31 0.07 28.10 4.13
CA LEU A 31 -0.79 27.34 3.20
C LEU A 31 -0.02 26.60 2.08
N THR A 32 -0.17 25.28 2.06
CA THR A 32 -0.24 24.45 0.84
C THR A 32 0.70 24.86 -0.29
N ASP A 33 1.97 24.48 -0.17
CA ASP A 33 2.95 24.70 -1.23
C ASP A 33 2.44 24.01 -2.51
N ALA A 34 2.07 24.80 -3.53
CA ALA A 34 1.59 24.31 -4.83
C ALA A 34 2.59 23.33 -5.48
N ARG A 35 3.84 23.30 -5.00
CA ARG A 35 4.83 22.30 -5.40
C ARG A 35 4.51 20.88 -4.90
N LEU A 36 3.88 20.74 -3.73
CA LEU A 36 3.42 19.44 -3.21
C LEU A 36 2.34 18.81 -4.13
N GLN A 37 1.64 19.62 -4.94
CA GLN A 37 0.71 19.10 -5.94
C GLN A 37 1.40 18.29 -7.04
N HIS A 38 2.72 18.43 -7.22
CA HIS A 38 3.44 17.71 -8.26
C HIS A 38 4.14 16.44 -7.78
N VAL A 39 4.04 16.10 -6.48
CA VAL A 39 4.73 14.95 -5.88
C VAL A 39 4.40 13.64 -6.59
N ALA A 40 3.11 13.41 -6.82
CA ALA A 40 2.65 12.19 -7.46
C ALA A 40 3.26 12.06 -8.87
N ALA A 41 3.36 13.18 -9.61
CA ALA A 41 3.93 13.20 -10.96
C ALA A 41 5.43 12.92 -10.94
N VAL A 42 6.19 13.52 -10.00
CA VAL A 42 7.63 13.25 -9.82
C VAL A 42 7.86 11.77 -9.48
N SER A 43 7.08 11.24 -8.53
CA SER A 43 7.18 9.86 -8.09
C SER A 43 6.84 8.87 -9.20
N GLY A 44 5.74 9.11 -9.92
CA GLY A 44 5.35 8.32 -11.08
C GLY A 44 6.42 8.32 -12.17
N ALA A 45 6.93 9.50 -12.54
CA ALA A 45 7.94 9.64 -13.57
C ALA A 45 9.28 8.97 -13.20
N TRP A 46 9.73 9.12 -11.95
CA TRP A 46 10.91 8.40 -11.45
C TRP A 46 10.71 6.90 -11.46
N TYR A 47 9.57 6.42 -10.95
CA TYR A 47 9.34 4.98 -10.84
C TYR A 47 9.26 4.34 -12.22
N LEU A 48 8.61 4.98 -13.19
CA LEU A 48 8.62 4.53 -14.58
C LEU A 48 10.03 4.42 -15.16
N TRP A 49 10.94 5.33 -14.80
CA TRP A 49 12.34 5.23 -15.22
C TRP A 49 13.09 4.12 -14.46
N GLN A 50 12.92 4.05 -13.15
CA GLN A 50 13.58 3.09 -12.27
C GLN A 50 13.19 1.64 -12.59
N ALA A 51 11.93 1.41 -12.97
CA ALA A 51 11.40 0.12 -13.37
C ALA A 51 11.54 -0.17 -14.88
N ASP A 52 12.26 0.68 -15.64
CA ASP A 52 12.46 0.56 -17.10
C ASP A 52 11.15 0.45 -17.91
N LEU A 53 10.09 1.11 -17.44
CA LEU A 53 8.78 1.18 -18.11
C LEU A 53 8.71 2.34 -19.11
N LEU A 54 9.51 3.39 -18.88
CA LEU A 54 9.44 4.62 -19.66
C LEU A 54 9.79 4.45 -21.15
N PRO A 55 10.88 3.78 -21.55
CA PRO A 55 11.26 3.62 -22.96
C PRO A 55 10.31 2.72 -23.76
N LYS A 56 9.52 1.89 -23.07
CA LYS A 56 8.73 0.80 -23.67
C LYS A 56 7.29 1.20 -23.93
N TYR A 57 6.73 2.10 -23.13
CA TYR A 57 5.28 2.34 -23.12
C TYR A 57 4.87 3.78 -23.42
N LEU A 58 5.70 4.78 -23.14
CA LEU A 58 5.30 6.18 -23.29
C LEU A 58 5.92 6.84 -24.52
N ASP A 59 5.07 7.37 -25.39
CA ASP A 59 5.40 8.28 -26.49
C ASP A 59 4.59 9.58 -26.40
N GLU A 60 4.79 10.50 -27.34
CA GLU A 60 4.12 11.82 -27.34
C GLU A 60 2.60 11.74 -27.49
N THR A 61 2.03 10.61 -27.91
CA THR A 61 0.60 10.43 -28.17
C THR A 61 -0.10 9.50 -27.17
N ALA A 62 0.69 8.92 -26.26
CA ALA A 62 0.25 7.96 -25.27
C ALA A 62 -0.87 8.53 -24.39
N SER A 63 -1.77 7.64 -23.98
CA SER A 63 -2.74 7.91 -22.92
C SER A 63 -2.32 7.22 -21.62
N VAL A 64 -2.53 7.88 -20.49
CA VAL A 64 -2.37 7.31 -19.16
C VAL A 64 -3.70 7.31 -18.42
N TRP A 65 -3.96 6.28 -17.62
CA TRP A 65 -5.09 6.26 -16.70
C TRP A 65 -4.61 6.55 -15.29
N ILE A 66 -5.39 7.36 -14.57
CA ILE A 66 -5.15 7.74 -13.18
C ILE A 66 -6.34 7.22 -12.37
N ILE A 67 -6.18 6.04 -11.77
CA ILE A 67 -7.22 5.32 -11.05
C ILE A 67 -7.20 5.76 -9.59
N GLY A 68 -8.35 6.20 -9.06
CA GLY A 68 -8.44 6.83 -7.74
C GLY A 68 -8.03 8.29 -7.75
N ALA A 69 -8.26 8.98 -8.87
CA ALA A 69 -7.87 10.38 -9.06
C ALA A 69 -8.51 11.31 -8.03
N GLU A 70 -9.69 10.96 -7.48
CA GLU A 70 -10.37 11.73 -6.42
C GLU A 70 -9.57 11.82 -5.12
N ARG A 71 -8.55 10.98 -4.94
CA ARG A 71 -7.65 11.01 -3.78
C ARG A 71 -6.42 11.89 -4.01
N LEU A 72 -6.24 12.41 -5.22
CA LEU A 72 -5.15 13.30 -5.56
C LEU A 72 -5.63 14.75 -5.51
N ASP A 73 -4.97 15.58 -4.72
CA ASP A 73 -5.21 17.03 -4.71
C ASP A 73 -4.69 17.74 -5.97
N ALA A 74 -4.18 16.98 -6.96
CA ALA A 74 -3.52 17.51 -8.14
C ALA A 74 -3.50 16.56 -9.35
N GLY A 75 -3.56 17.15 -10.54
CA GLY A 75 -3.54 16.42 -11.81
C GLY A 75 -2.17 15.82 -12.14
N LEU A 76 -1.99 14.53 -11.85
CA LEU A 76 -0.79 13.75 -12.17
C LEU A 76 -0.42 13.86 -13.66
N GLY A 77 -1.42 13.76 -14.55
CA GLY A 77 -1.22 13.66 -15.99
C GLY A 77 -0.45 14.84 -16.58
N ALA A 78 -0.88 16.06 -16.26
CA ALA A 78 -0.23 17.28 -16.72
C ALA A 78 1.20 17.43 -16.16
N GLY A 79 1.40 17.09 -14.89
CA GLY A 79 2.73 17.10 -14.28
C GLY A 79 3.67 16.08 -14.92
N LEU A 80 3.17 14.87 -15.19
CA LEU A 80 3.90 13.78 -15.84
C LEU A 80 4.29 14.17 -17.27
N ALA A 81 3.35 14.73 -18.04
CA ALA A 81 3.58 15.25 -19.38
C ALA A 81 4.74 16.24 -19.41
N ARG A 82 4.75 17.21 -18.49
CA ARG A 82 5.79 18.24 -18.38
C ARG A 82 7.15 17.63 -18.02
N LEU A 83 7.21 16.76 -17.01
CA LEU A 83 8.45 16.12 -16.55
C LEU A 83 9.11 15.26 -17.62
N LEU A 84 8.29 14.58 -18.43
CA LEU A 84 8.76 13.68 -19.48
C LEU A 84 8.95 14.39 -20.83
N GLY A 85 8.57 15.65 -20.94
CA GLY A 85 8.61 16.39 -22.21
C GLY A 85 7.62 15.86 -23.25
N LEU A 86 6.49 15.31 -22.81
CA LEU A 86 5.46 14.69 -23.65
C LEU A 86 4.24 15.61 -23.77
N SER A 87 4.33 16.65 -24.60
CA SER A 87 3.27 17.66 -24.72
C SER A 87 1.92 17.14 -25.23
N GLY A 88 1.88 15.97 -25.87
CA GLY A 88 0.66 15.32 -26.34
C GLY A 88 0.15 14.18 -25.45
N LEU A 89 0.76 13.96 -24.28
CA LEU A 89 0.32 12.95 -23.32
C LEU A 89 -1.12 13.25 -22.89
N ARG A 90 -2.02 12.27 -23.07
CA ARG A 90 -3.41 12.37 -22.63
C ARG A 90 -3.55 11.66 -21.28
N SER A 91 -4.25 12.27 -20.33
CA SER A 91 -4.59 11.63 -19.06
C SER A 91 -6.09 11.47 -18.93
N ILE A 92 -6.53 10.30 -18.44
CA ILE A 92 -7.92 10.05 -18.09
C ILE A 92 -7.99 9.71 -16.61
N ASP A 93 -8.72 10.53 -15.87
CA ASP A 93 -8.96 10.34 -14.44
C ASP A 93 -10.14 9.35 -14.26
N ILE A 94 -9.95 8.29 -13.48
CA ILE A 94 -10.92 7.23 -13.27
C ILE A 94 -11.24 7.15 -11.79
N GLY A 95 -12.52 7.26 -11.45
CA GLY A 95 -13.01 7.08 -10.09
C GLY A 95 -14.41 7.68 -9.92
N PRO A 96 -15.17 7.24 -8.91
CA PRO A 96 -16.57 7.65 -8.72
C PRO A 96 -16.73 9.17 -8.51
N GLN A 97 -15.68 9.82 -8.01
CA GLN A 97 -15.66 11.26 -7.73
C GLN A 97 -14.61 12.00 -8.58
N ALA A 98 -14.13 11.39 -9.67
CA ALA A 98 -13.15 12.02 -10.55
C ALA A 98 -13.69 13.33 -11.16
N GLU A 99 -12.88 14.39 -11.09
CA GLU A 99 -13.22 15.73 -11.59
C GLU A 99 -12.49 16.04 -12.91
N GLY A 100 -13.00 17.02 -13.66
CA GLY A 100 -12.40 17.46 -14.92
C GLY A 100 -13.11 16.95 -16.19
N GLU A 101 -12.68 17.49 -17.34
CA GLU A 101 -13.26 17.20 -18.66
C GLU A 101 -12.82 15.83 -19.21
N SER A 102 -11.65 15.34 -18.79
CA SER A 102 -11.10 14.03 -19.17
C SER A 102 -11.22 13.03 -18.01
N ALA A 103 -12.43 12.89 -17.46
CA ALA A 103 -12.72 12.02 -16.33
C ALA A 103 -13.80 10.98 -16.67
N CYS A 104 -13.61 9.75 -16.20
CA CYS A 104 -14.64 8.72 -16.16
C CYS A 104 -15.12 8.53 -14.71
N ARG A 105 -16.36 8.94 -14.46
CA ARG A 105 -16.97 9.00 -13.13
C ARG A 105 -17.68 7.69 -12.76
N ASP A 106 -16.91 6.63 -12.69
CA ASP A 106 -17.41 5.29 -12.35
C ASP A 106 -16.25 4.42 -11.82
N SER A 107 -16.55 3.18 -11.48
CA SER A 107 -15.61 2.11 -11.21
C SER A 107 -14.69 1.83 -12.40
N LEU A 108 -13.49 1.30 -12.12
CA LEU A 108 -12.56 0.82 -13.15
C LEU A 108 -13.22 -0.21 -14.07
N ASP A 109 -14.05 -1.11 -13.54
CA ASP A 109 -14.74 -2.14 -14.33
C ASP A 109 -15.66 -1.52 -15.39
N SER A 110 -16.39 -0.46 -15.04
CA SER A 110 -17.27 0.27 -15.96
C SER A 110 -16.45 1.09 -16.98
N CYS A 111 -15.55 1.93 -16.49
CA CYS A 111 -14.71 2.81 -17.33
C CYS A 111 -13.84 2.02 -18.31
N ALA A 112 -13.27 0.91 -17.86
CA ALA A 112 -12.45 0.07 -18.70
C ALA A 112 -13.24 -0.66 -19.78
N GLY A 113 -14.57 -0.65 -19.80
CA GLY A 113 -15.36 -1.17 -20.92
C GLY A 113 -15.35 -0.23 -22.13
N ASP A 114 -15.52 1.06 -21.88
CA ASP A 114 -15.80 2.06 -22.92
C ASP A 114 -14.57 2.86 -23.35
N LEU A 115 -13.51 2.88 -22.52
CA LEU A 115 -12.33 3.66 -22.79
C LEU A 115 -11.29 2.91 -23.67
N PRO A 116 -10.54 3.63 -24.52
CA PRO A 116 -9.36 3.06 -25.17
C PRO A 116 -8.29 2.73 -24.13
N LEU A 117 -7.59 1.61 -24.32
CA LEU A 117 -6.54 1.15 -23.41
C LEU A 117 -5.43 2.21 -23.28
N PRO A 118 -4.92 2.46 -22.05
CA PRO A 118 -3.81 3.37 -21.86
C PRO A 118 -2.48 2.67 -22.15
N ALA A 119 -1.45 3.47 -22.36
CA ALA A 119 -0.07 3.02 -22.36
C ALA A 119 0.38 2.54 -20.97
N VAL A 120 -0.06 3.24 -19.92
CA VAL A 120 0.24 2.96 -18.51
C VAL A 120 -0.97 3.34 -17.66
N ALA A 121 -1.27 2.54 -16.65
CA ALA A 121 -2.24 2.89 -15.62
C ALA A 121 -1.55 3.09 -14.27
N PHE A 122 -1.90 4.16 -13.58
CA PHE A 122 -1.48 4.44 -12.21
C PHE A 122 -2.66 4.22 -11.26
N CYS A 123 -2.43 3.52 -10.16
CA CYS A 123 -3.41 3.25 -9.13
C CYS A 123 -3.01 3.95 -7.82
N PHE A 124 -3.86 4.89 -7.40
CA PHE A 124 -3.67 5.73 -6.21
C PHE A 124 -4.62 5.36 -5.08
N HIS A 125 -5.13 4.12 -5.08
CA HIS A 125 -5.82 3.52 -3.95
C HIS A 125 -4.84 2.66 -3.15
N PRO A 126 -4.10 3.25 -2.19
CA PRO A 126 -3.34 2.47 -1.22
C PRO A 126 -4.29 1.60 -0.40
N GLY A 127 -3.85 0.38 -0.12
CA GLY A 127 -4.65 -0.63 0.56
C GLY A 127 -5.63 -1.32 -0.38
N LEU A 128 -5.15 -2.28 -1.18
CA LEU A 128 -5.97 -3.18 -1.99
C LEU A 128 -6.98 -3.94 -1.12
N GLU A 129 -6.70 -4.12 0.17
CA GLU A 129 -7.70 -4.64 1.10
C GLU A 129 -8.92 -3.73 1.21
N VAL A 130 -8.78 -2.42 1.12
CA VAL A 130 -9.89 -1.45 1.18
C VAL A 130 -10.65 -1.40 -0.16
N HIS A 131 -9.93 -1.58 -1.27
CA HIS A 131 -10.44 -1.48 -2.63
C HIS A 131 -10.31 -2.79 -3.45
N PRO A 132 -10.80 -3.95 -2.94
CA PRO A 132 -10.63 -5.22 -3.62
C PRO A 132 -11.41 -5.29 -4.94
N GLU A 133 -12.39 -4.41 -5.15
CA GLU A 133 -13.12 -4.24 -6.40
C GLU A 133 -12.22 -3.84 -7.57
N LEU A 134 -11.06 -3.23 -7.29
CA LEU A 134 -10.06 -2.92 -8.32
C LEU A 134 -9.53 -4.19 -8.99
N ILE A 135 -9.50 -5.32 -8.27
CA ILE A 135 -9.16 -6.63 -8.82
C ILE A 135 -10.42 -7.24 -9.44
N GLY A 136 -10.82 -6.67 -10.58
CA GLY A 136 -12.02 -7.03 -11.34
C GLY A 136 -11.77 -7.09 -12.86
N PRO A 137 -12.83 -7.25 -13.66
CA PRO A 137 -12.77 -7.25 -15.13
C PRO A 137 -12.00 -6.08 -15.75
N GLY A 138 -12.08 -4.89 -15.17
CA GLY A 138 -11.38 -3.71 -15.70
C GLY A 138 -9.87 -3.84 -15.58
N LEU A 139 -9.37 -4.25 -14.41
CA LEU A 139 -7.95 -4.56 -14.23
C LEU A 139 -7.53 -5.77 -15.08
N GLN A 140 -8.38 -6.80 -15.17
CA GLN A 140 -8.12 -7.95 -16.02
C GLN A 140 -7.91 -7.54 -17.49
N ARG A 141 -8.72 -6.61 -18.01
CA ARG A 141 -8.54 -6.07 -19.36
C ARG A 141 -7.17 -5.39 -19.52
N LEU A 142 -6.75 -4.60 -18.54
CA LEU A 142 -5.42 -3.94 -18.55
C LEU A 142 -4.28 -4.97 -18.59
N ILE A 143 -4.32 -5.97 -17.72
CA ILE A 143 -3.28 -7.02 -17.65
C ILE A 143 -3.24 -7.86 -18.92
N GLN A 144 -4.39 -8.27 -19.47
CA GLN A 144 -4.46 -9.02 -20.73
C GLN A 144 -3.89 -8.24 -21.92
N ALA A 145 -4.06 -6.92 -21.91
CA ALA A 145 -3.50 -6.03 -22.91
C ALA A 145 -2.00 -5.73 -22.70
N GLY A 146 -1.39 -6.23 -21.62
CA GLY A 146 0.01 -5.96 -21.28
C GLY A 146 0.26 -4.51 -20.86
N VAL A 147 -0.78 -3.82 -20.39
CA VAL A 147 -0.67 -2.47 -19.83
C VAL A 147 -0.02 -2.55 -18.46
N PRO A 148 1.10 -1.84 -18.21
CA PRO A 148 1.68 -1.74 -16.88
C PRO A 148 0.72 -1.03 -15.93
N LEU A 149 0.45 -1.67 -14.79
CA LEU A 149 -0.21 -1.06 -13.65
C LEU A 149 0.84 -0.69 -12.60
N VAL A 150 0.98 0.60 -12.31
CA VAL A 150 1.83 1.13 -11.23
C VAL A 150 0.96 1.46 -10.02
N GLY A 151 1.34 1.01 -8.85
CA GLY A 151 0.68 1.31 -7.58
C GLY A 151 1.66 1.86 -6.54
N ALA A 152 1.12 2.30 -5.41
CA ALA A 152 1.90 2.75 -4.28
C ALA A 152 1.26 2.33 -2.95
N SER A 153 2.10 2.14 -1.94
CA SER A 153 1.73 1.84 -0.55
C SER A 153 2.43 2.84 0.37
N TYR A 154 1.80 3.23 1.48
CA TYR A 154 2.37 4.20 2.42
C TYR A 154 3.47 3.61 3.29
N SER A 155 3.50 2.29 3.46
CA SER A 155 4.53 1.61 4.25
C SER A 155 4.84 0.24 3.68
N ILE A 156 5.98 -0.32 4.11
CA ILE A 156 6.35 -1.68 3.70
C ILE A 156 5.32 -2.71 4.20
N ASP A 157 4.80 -2.53 5.42
CA ASP A 157 3.74 -3.38 5.98
C ASP A 157 2.46 -3.35 5.13
N GLU A 158 2.15 -2.20 4.52
CA GLU A 158 1.01 -2.06 3.62
C GLU A 158 1.27 -2.69 2.27
N TYR A 159 2.48 -2.51 1.70
CA TYR A 159 2.87 -3.24 0.51
C TYR A 159 2.74 -4.76 0.70
N GLU A 160 3.12 -5.30 1.86
CA GLU A 160 2.95 -6.74 2.12
C GLU A 160 1.48 -7.18 2.12
N ARG A 161 0.57 -6.33 2.63
CA ARG A 161 -0.87 -6.57 2.58
C ARG A 161 -1.41 -6.46 1.15
N ASP A 162 -0.99 -5.44 0.41
CA ASP A 162 -1.33 -5.26 -1.00
C ASP A 162 -0.88 -6.47 -1.82
N ALA A 163 0.36 -6.92 -1.64
CA ALA A 163 0.92 -8.08 -2.31
C ALA A 163 0.15 -9.37 -1.96
N TRP A 164 -0.30 -9.51 -0.72
CA TRP A 164 -1.13 -10.64 -0.30
C TRP A 164 -2.51 -10.61 -0.99
N VAL A 165 -3.20 -9.47 -0.95
CA VAL A 165 -4.53 -9.30 -1.59
C VAL A 165 -4.44 -9.49 -3.11
N ALA A 166 -3.41 -8.93 -3.73
CA ALA A 166 -3.07 -9.16 -5.13
C ALA A 166 -2.89 -10.67 -5.40
N GLY A 167 -2.11 -11.37 -4.57
CA GLY A 167 -1.90 -12.82 -4.66
C GLY A 167 -3.18 -13.64 -4.57
N LEU A 168 -4.13 -13.27 -3.71
CA LEU A 168 -5.45 -13.92 -3.63
C LEU A 168 -6.22 -13.84 -4.95
N GLY A 169 -6.09 -12.69 -5.63
CA GLY A 169 -6.68 -12.43 -6.94
C GLY A 169 -5.91 -13.01 -8.13
N GLY A 170 -4.81 -13.73 -7.89
CA GLY A 170 -3.95 -14.25 -8.95
C GLY A 170 -3.16 -13.14 -9.63
N LEU A 171 -2.68 -12.15 -8.88
CA LEU A 171 -1.72 -11.13 -9.30
C LEU A 171 -0.38 -11.32 -8.59
N ARG A 172 0.71 -10.89 -9.23
CA ARG A 172 2.03 -10.79 -8.60
C ARG A 172 2.52 -9.36 -8.71
N LEU A 173 2.84 -8.77 -7.57
CA LEU A 173 3.46 -7.45 -7.52
C LEU A 173 4.97 -7.58 -7.64
N SER A 174 5.60 -6.58 -8.24
CA SER A 174 7.06 -6.44 -8.29
C SER A 174 7.61 -6.25 -6.89
N GLN A 175 8.91 -6.49 -6.71
CA GLN A 175 9.60 -6.00 -5.52
C GLN A 175 9.37 -4.48 -5.38
N PRO A 176 9.10 -3.98 -4.16
CA PRO A 176 8.75 -2.58 -3.98
C PRO A 176 10.02 -1.73 -4.03
N ALA A 177 9.90 -0.53 -4.59
CA ALA A 177 10.95 0.49 -4.58
C ALA A 177 10.61 1.57 -3.56
N SER A 178 11.55 1.93 -2.70
CA SER A 178 11.37 3.06 -1.77
C SER A 178 11.30 4.37 -2.55
N ASN A 179 10.18 5.07 -2.42
CA ASN A 179 9.94 6.34 -3.07
C ASN A 179 10.61 7.48 -2.27
N PRO A 180 11.62 8.17 -2.83
CA PRO A 180 12.33 9.24 -2.11
C PRO A 180 11.48 10.50 -1.94
N TRP A 181 10.29 10.58 -2.55
CA TRP A 181 9.37 11.72 -2.44
C TRP A 181 8.08 11.38 -1.72
N ALA A 182 8.10 10.36 -0.87
CA ALA A 182 7.00 10.07 0.05
C ALA A 182 6.59 11.32 0.84
N LEU A 183 5.29 11.51 1.06
CA LEU A 183 4.79 12.56 1.95
C LEU A 183 4.16 11.94 3.18
N ASP A 184 4.60 12.42 4.33
CA ASP A 184 4.03 12.08 5.63
C ASP A 184 2.95 13.10 6.00
N PRO A 185 1.68 12.67 6.17
CA PRO A 185 0.58 13.56 6.51
C PRO A 185 0.80 14.28 7.85
N GLY A 186 1.61 13.74 8.77
CA GLY A 186 1.97 14.40 10.02
C GLY A 186 2.82 15.67 9.81
N ASN A 187 3.49 15.80 8.67
CA ASN A 187 4.34 16.95 8.34
C ASN A 187 3.69 17.90 7.33
N THR A 188 2.98 17.37 6.33
CA THR A 188 2.48 18.15 5.19
C THR A 188 0.96 18.26 5.13
N GLY A 189 0.23 17.49 5.93
CA GLY A 189 -1.23 17.32 5.78
C GLY A 189 -1.63 16.52 4.54
N LEU A 190 -0.67 16.02 3.76
CA LEU A 190 -0.86 15.27 2.52
C LEU A 190 -0.21 13.90 2.65
N GLU A 191 -0.89 12.87 2.14
CA GLU A 191 -0.41 11.49 2.21
C GLU A 191 0.05 11.03 0.82
N TRP A 192 1.32 10.64 0.69
CA TRP A 192 1.84 10.09 -0.57
C TRP A 192 2.72 8.86 -0.34
N GLY A 193 2.47 7.80 -1.12
CA GLY A 193 3.03 6.47 -0.93
C GLY A 193 4.55 6.44 -0.83
N ALA A 194 5.07 5.80 0.22
CA ALA A 194 6.50 5.65 0.47
C ALA A 194 7.14 4.47 -0.28
N TRP A 195 6.32 3.58 -0.83
CA TRP A 195 6.76 2.42 -1.59
C TRP A 195 5.96 2.35 -2.88
N MET A 196 6.65 2.22 -4.01
CA MET A 196 6.02 2.05 -5.31
C MET A 196 6.26 0.64 -5.83
N TRP A 197 5.28 0.11 -6.54
CA TRP A 197 5.29 -1.24 -7.08
C TRP A 197 4.54 -1.27 -8.41
N HIS A 198 4.71 -2.33 -9.19
CA HIS A 198 3.90 -2.57 -10.38
C HIS A 198 3.44 -4.02 -10.44
N VAL A 199 2.41 -4.30 -11.22
CA VAL A 199 1.99 -5.69 -11.50
C VAL A 199 2.97 -6.28 -12.51
N GLU A 200 3.58 -7.41 -12.17
CA GLU A 200 4.48 -8.11 -13.08
C GLU A 200 3.70 -8.79 -14.21
N ALA A 201 4.34 -8.98 -15.37
CA ALA A 201 3.68 -9.56 -16.53
C ALA A 201 3.16 -10.98 -16.22
N MET A 202 1.84 -11.14 -16.19
CA MET A 202 1.16 -12.41 -15.94
C MET A 202 0.09 -12.68 -17.00
N SER A 203 -0.31 -13.94 -17.15
CA SER A 203 -1.44 -14.26 -18.01
C SER A 203 -2.75 -13.85 -17.31
N GLY A 204 -3.56 -13.02 -17.96
CA GLY A 204 -4.85 -12.61 -17.38
C GLY A 204 -5.91 -13.71 -17.29
N ALA A 205 -5.56 -14.96 -17.60
CA ALA A 205 -6.42 -16.13 -17.47
C ALA A 205 -6.51 -16.64 -16.03
N GLU A 206 -5.55 -16.28 -15.17
CA GLU A 206 -5.48 -16.68 -13.75
C GLU A 206 -6.12 -15.66 -12.81
N LEU A 207 -6.56 -14.53 -13.37
CA LEU A 207 -7.18 -13.44 -12.61
C LEU A 207 -8.56 -13.81 -12.11
N ARG A 208 -8.78 -13.61 -10.82
CA ARG A 208 -10.06 -13.80 -10.15
C ARG A 208 -10.26 -12.70 -9.12
N ARG A 209 -11.53 -12.39 -8.83
CA ARG A 209 -11.82 -11.51 -7.69
C ARG A 209 -11.35 -12.21 -6.40
N PRO A 210 -10.61 -11.54 -5.49
CA PRO A 210 -10.17 -12.12 -4.23
C PRO A 210 -11.35 -12.63 -3.39
N ASP A 211 -11.13 -13.69 -2.61
CA ASP A 211 -12.13 -14.20 -1.66
C ASP A 211 -12.46 -13.10 -0.62
N PRO A 212 -13.73 -12.66 -0.52
CA PRO A 212 -14.13 -11.62 0.43
C PRO A 212 -13.80 -11.95 1.88
N THR A 213 -13.81 -13.24 2.26
CA THR A 213 -13.48 -13.70 3.62
C THR A 213 -12.01 -13.47 3.92
N GLU A 214 -11.12 -13.79 2.97
CA GLU A 214 -9.69 -13.58 3.13
C GLU A 214 -9.33 -12.09 3.10
N VAL A 215 -9.96 -11.30 2.23
CA VAL A 215 -9.81 -9.83 2.24
C VAL A 215 -10.24 -9.23 3.58
N ALA A 216 -11.36 -9.70 4.16
CA ALA A 216 -11.81 -9.24 5.47
C ALA A 216 -10.79 -9.53 6.59
N ARG A 217 -10.04 -10.64 6.50
CA ARG A 217 -8.94 -10.93 7.43
C ARG A 217 -7.78 -9.95 7.29
N VAL A 218 -7.43 -9.55 6.06
CA VAL A 218 -6.40 -8.52 5.81
C VAL A 218 -6.85 -7.17 6.33
N ARG A 219 -8.11 -6.77 6.10
CA ARG A 219 -8.71 -5.55 6.68
C ARG A 219 -8.62 -5.56 8.20
N LEU A 220 -8.94 -6.68 8.84
CA LEU A 220 -8.82 -6.80 10.29
C LEU A 220 -7.38 -6.57 10.78
N LEU A 221 -6.38 -7.10 10.07
CA LEU A 221 -4.98 -6.82 10.37
C LEU A 221 -4.68 -5.31 10.29
N SER A 222 -5.12 -4.63 9.24
CA SER A 222 -4.96 -3.17 9.10
C SER A 222 -5.61 -2.40 10.25
N GLU A 223 -6.83 -2.78 10.65
CA GLU A 223 -7.53 -2.21 11.81
C GLU A 223 -6.74 -2.41 13.12
N MET A 224 -6.21 -3.61 13.34
CA MET A 224 -5.46 -3.95 14.55
C MET A 224 -4.13 -3.20 14.64
N VAL A 225 -3.44 -3.03 13.51
CA VAL A 225 -2.23 -2.20 13.41
C VAL A 225 -2.56 -0.72 13.67
N ALA A 226 -3.63 -0.19 13.06
CA ALA A 226 -4.08 1.17 13.29
C ALA A 226 -4.41 1.41 14.77
N HIS A 227 -5.12 0.48 15.41
CA HIS A 227 -5.40 0.53 16.84
C HIS A 227 -4.10 0.59 17.67
N SER A 228 -3.11 -0.26 17.38
CA SER A 228 -1.81 -0.24 18.08
C SER A 228 -1.10 1.11 17.97
N ARG A 229 -1.08 1.68 16.75
CA ARG A 229 -0.44 2.98 16.50
C ARG A 229 -1.11 4.10 17.28
N LEU A 230 -2.45 4.14 17.30
CA LEU A 230 -3.21 5.14 18.05
C LEU A 230 -2.98 5.07 19.57
N GLN A 231 -2.68 3.89 20.10
CA GLN A 231 -2.37 3.69 21.52
C GLN A 231 -0.87 3.95 21.86
N GLY A 232 -0.04 4.31 20.87
CA GLY A 232 1.39 4.50 21.07
C GLY A 232 2.16 3.19 21.35
N LEU A 233 1.60 2.05 20.96
CA LEU A 233 2.15 0.70 21.19
C LEU A 233 2.92 0.17 19.97
N TRP A 234 3.23 1.06 19.01
CA TRP A 234 4.00 0.78 17.79
C TRP A 234 5.30 1.61 17.80
N PRO A 235 6.44 1.09 17.29
CA PRO A 235 6.65 -0.20 16.63
C PRO A 235 6.60 -1.40 17.58
N GLN A 236 6.20 -2.55 17.03
CA GLN A 236 6.14 -3.80 17.78
C GLN A 236 7.54 -4.39 17.98
N PRO A 237 7.78 -5.09 19.10
CA PRO A 237 9.10 -5.69 19.39
C PRO A 237 9.44 -6.87 18.46
N ALA A 238 8.43 -7.51 17.86
CA ALA A 238 8.57 -8.60 16.90
C ALA A 238 7.34 -8.61 15.96
N PRO A 239 7.41 -9.27 14.79
CA PRO A 239 6.23 -9.47 13.95
C PRO A 239 5.10 -10.18 14.74
N PRO A 240 3.84 -9.75 14.61
CA PRO A 240 2.70 -10.46 15.17
C PRO A 240 2.66 -11.95 14.78
N GLY A 241 2.25 -12.81 15.70
CA GLY A 241 2.17 -14.26 15.50
C GLY A 241 3.51 -15.00 15.43
N SER A 242 4.65 -14.31 15.51
CA SER A 242 5.97 -14.93 15.63
C SER A 242 6.15 -15.63 16.98
N SER A 243 6.91 -16.74 17.03
CA SER A 243 7.23 -17.42 18.27
C SER A 243 8.68 -17.26 18.70
N PHE A 244 8.89 -17.38 20.01
CA PHE A 244 10.20 -17.41 20.63
C PHE A 244 10.17 -18.30 21.87
N LEU A 245 11.37 -18.73 22.29
CA LEU A 245 11.55 -19.66 23.39
C LEU A 245 12.04 -18.91 24.63
N LEU A 246 11.31 -19.02 25.73
CA LEU A 246 11.69 -18.49 27.03
C LEU A 246 12.26 -19.58 27.93
N PRO A 247 13.45 -19.38 28.52
CA PRO A 247 14.00 -20.32 29.48
C PRO A 247 13.14 -20.36 30.76
N GLN A 248 12.87 -21.57 31.24
CA GLN A 248 12.11 -21.77 32.48
C GLN A 248 13.04 -21.96 33.68
N ARG A 249 12.63 -21.45 34.85
CA ARG A 249 13.40 -21.59 36.11
C ARG A 249 13.61 -23.05 36.54
N SER A 250 12.68 -23.94 36.17
CA SER A 250 12.75 -25.38 36.44
C SER A 250 13.66 -26.15 35.46
N GLY A 251 14.32 -25.45 34.53
CA GLY A 251 14.95 -26.05 33.36
C GLY A 251 13.97 -26.20 32.20
N GLY A 252 14.50 -26.23 30.98
CA GLY A 252 13.72 -26.29 29.74
C GLY A 252 13.37 -24.92 29.14
N GLN A 253 12.60 -24.97 28.06
CA GLN A 253 12.14 -23.79 27.32
C GLN A 253 10.62 -23.84 27.13
N ARG A 254 9.97 -22.69 27.24
CA ARG A 254 8.56 -22.49 26.93
C ARG A 254 8.44 -21.65 25.67
N GLU A 255 7.70 -22.14 24.70
CA GLU A 255 7.33 -21.34 23.55
C GLU A 255 6.27 -20.30 23.92
N MET A 256 6.52 -19.07 23.50
CA MET A 256 5.57 -17.97 23.56
C MET A 256 5.36 -17.44 22.15
N ILE A 257 4.15 -16.99 21.86
CA ILE A 257 3.76 -16.41 20.57
C ILE A 257 3.44 -14.94 20.80
N HIS A 258 4.11 -14.05 20.10
CA HIS A 258 3.76 -12.64 20.11
C HIS A 258 2.38 -12.44 19.47
N VAL A 259 1.48 -11.72 20.14
CA VAL A 259 0.18 -11.35 19.55
C VAL A 259 0.30 -9.93 19.00
N PHE A 260 0.17 -8.92 19.86
CA PHE A 260 0.28 -7.50 19.57
C PHE A 260 0.56 -6.76 20.88
N ASP A 261 1.06 -5.53 20.83
CA ASP A 261 1.02 -4.56 21.94
C ASP A 261 1.72 -5.03 23.23
N GLY A 262 2.72 -5.89 23.09
CA GLY A 262 3.40 -6.50 24.24
C GLY A 262 2.61 -7.62 24.92
N TYR A 263 1.60 -8.17 24.25
CA TYR A 263 0.88 -9.38 24.67
C TYR A 263 1.41 -10.64 23.98
N TYR A 264 1.47 -11.72 24.74
CA TYR A 264 2.05 -12.99 24.35
C TYR A 264 1.16 -14.16 24.75
N LEU A 265 0.97 -15.13 23.85
CA LEU A 265 0.23 -16.36 24.10
C LEU A 265 1.19 -17.49 24.46
N ASP A 266 0.91 -18.18 25.56
CA ASP A 266 1.42 -19.54 25.79
C ASP A 266 0.47 -20.52 25.09
N PRO A 267 0.90 -21.21 24.02
CA PRO A 267 0.00 -22.06 23.23
C PRO A 267 -0.47 -23.31 23.97
N VAL A 268 0.29 -23.78 24.97
CA VAL A 268 -0.04 -24.99 25.73
C VAL A 268 -1.12 -24.67 26.76
N SER A 269 -0.92 -23.60 27.54
CA SER A 269 -1.89 -23.20 28.57
C SER A 269 -3.04 -22.36 28.02
N ARG A 270 -2.91 -21.88 26.77
CA ARG A 270 -3.79 -20.95 26.06
C ARG A 270 -4.00 -19.62 26.80
N ARG A 271 -3.08 -19.25 27.68
CA ARG A 271 -3.17 -18.04 28.50
C ARG A 271 -2.38 -16.90 27.86
N ILE A 272 -2.94 -15.70 27.91
CA ILE A 272 -2.26 -14.48 27.52
C ILE A 272 -1.40 -13.95 28.68
N TYR A 273 -0.26 -13.37 28.32
CA TYR A 273 0.66 -12.69 29.21
C TYR A 273 0.90 -11.28 28.66
N ALA A 274 0.92 -10.29 29.53
CA ALA A 274 1.32 -8.92 29.18
C ALA A 274 2.75 -8.66 29.63
N VAL A 275 3.47 -7.77 28.94
CA VAL A 275 4.75 -7.25 29.44
C VAL A 275 4.48 -6.10 30.41
N ASP A 276 4.91 -6.28 31.65
CA ASP A 276 4.90 -5.26 32.69
C ASP A 276 6.27 -5.24 33.40
N GLY A 277 6.88 -4.07 33.52
CA GLY A 277 8.21 -3.89 34.11
C GLY A 277 9.31 -4.78 33.48
N GLY A 278 9.20 -5.06 32.17
CA GLY A 278 10.12 -5.95 31.45
C GLY A 278 9.95 -7.44 31.74
N ARG A 279 8.82 -7.85 32.33
CA ARG A 279 8.50 -9.24 32.66
C ARG A 279 7.15 -9.64 32.08
N LEU A 280 7.01 -10.93 31.75
CA LEU A 280 5.70 -11.48 31.39
C LEU A 280 4.87 -11.75 32.64
N VAL A 281 3.71 -11.11 32.71
CA VAL A 281 2.73 -11.27 33.79
C VAL A 281 1.49 -11.94 33.19
N PRO A 282 0.98 -13.05 33.76
CA PRO A 282 -0.22 -13.71 33.25
C PRO A 282 -1.44 -12.80 33.39
N THR A 283 -2.26 -12.75 32.35
CA THR A 283 -3.58 -12.11 32.41
C THR A 283 -4.67 -13.15 32.70
N GLU A 284 -5.89 -12.68 32.96
CA GLU A 284 -7.06 -13.56 33.10
C GLU A 284 -7.55 -14.09 31.74
N THR A 285 -7.15 -13.44 30.64
CA THR A 285 -7.55 -13.78 29.28
C THR A 285 -7.01 -15.15 28.85
N ARG A 286 -7.90 -15.96 28.28
CA ARG A 286 -7.56 -17.21 27.59
C ARG A 286 -8.03 -17.18 26.14
N VAL A 287 -7.21 -17.79 25.27
CA VAL A 287 -7.53 -17.95 23.86
C VAL A 287 -8.36 -19.23 23.68
N PRO A 288 -9.49 -19.18 22.93
CA PRO A 288 -10.27 -20.38 22.60
C PRO A 288 -9.41 -21.47 21.96
N GLU A 289 -9.71 -22.74 22.28
CA GLU A 289 -8.91 -23.88 21.80
C GLU A 289 -8.78 -23.91 20.28
N ALA A 290 -9.90 -23.77 19.57
CA ALA A 290 -9.92 -23.76 18.12
C ALA A 290 -9.04 -22.65 17.52
N LEU A 291 -9.01 -21.47 18.15
CA LEU A 291 -8.19 -20.35 17.68
C LEU A 291 -6.70 -20.58 17.97
N ALA A 292 -6.35 -21.12 19.14
CA ALA A 292 -4.97 -21.47 19.48
C ALA A 292 -4.43 -22.61 18.59
N ALA A 293 -5.25 -23.63 18.32
CA ALA A 293 -4.91 -24.75 17.46
C ALA A 293 -4.74 -24.35 15.98
N ALA A 294 -5.41 -23.28 15.55
CA ALA A 294 -5.31 -22.74 14.20
C ALA A 294 -4.08 -21.83 13.98
N TRP A 295 -3.18 -21.71 14.95
CA TRP A 295 -1.96 -20.91 14.79
C TRP A 295 -1.07 -21.48 13.68
N PRO A 296 -0.75 -20.70 12.63
CA PRO A 296 -0.03 -21.21 11.46
C PRO A 296 1.49 -21.23 11.71
N ARG A 297 1.94 -22.18 12.54
CA ARG A 297 3.33 -22.32 13.02
C ARG A 297 4.39 -22.27 11.91
N ASP A 298 4.19 -23.04 10.84
CA ASP A 298 5.16 -23.23 9.76
C ASP A 298 4.88 -22.33 8.53
N ALA A 299 3.99 -21.35 8.68
CA ALA A 299 3.68 -20.40 7.61
C ALA A 299 4.58 -19.16 7.66
N GLY A 300 4.56 -18.38 6.56
CA GLY A 300 5.20 -17.07 6.50
C GLY A 300 4.55 -16.03 7.43
N ASP A 301 5.08 -14.80 7.40
CA ASP A 301 4.65 -13.74 8.32
C ASP A 301 3.18 -13.34 8.15
N MET A 302 2.69 -13.20 6.93
CA MET A 302 1.32 -12.73 6.70
C MET A 302 0.26 -13.65 7.34
N PRO A 303 0.22 -14.99 7.10
CA PRO A 303 -0.70 -15.87 7.81
C PRO A 303 -0.64 -15.77 9.34
N ARG A 304 0.56 -15.60 9.91
CA ARG A 304 0.77 -15.45 11.36
C ARG A 304 0.24 -14.10 11.85
N ASN A 305 0.47 -13.03 11.11
CA ASN A 305 -0.04 -11.70 11.39
C ASN A 305 -1.58 -11.68 11.37
N LEU A 306 -2.20 -12.30 10.36
CA LEU A 306 -3.67 -12.42 10.25
C LEU A 306 -4.26 -13.19 11.43
N TRP A 307 -3.61 -14.29 11.84
CA TRP A 307 -4.02 -15.04 13.04
C TRP A 307 -3.89 -14.20 14.32
N ALA A 308 -2.79 -13.47 14.49
CA ALA A 308 -2.57 -12.64 15.67
C ALA A 308 -3.56 -11.48 15.76
N ALA A 309 -3.95 -10.89 14.62
CA ALA A 309 -4.98 -9.87 14.55
C ALA A 309 -6.34 -10.41 15.04
N GLU A 310 -6.69 -11.65 14.67
CA GLU A 310 -7.91 -12.31 15.16
C GLU A 310 -7.87 -12.54 16.68
N VAL A 311 -6.73 -13.00 17.21
CA VAL A 311 -6.53 -13.17 18.66
C VAL A 311 -6.69 -11.84 19.39
N LYS A 312 -6.07 -10.76 18.89
CA LYS A 312 -6.22 -9.42 19.47
C LYS A 312 -7.69 -8.99 19.47
N ARG A 313 -8.37 -9.09 18.33
CA ARG A 313 -9.77 -8.67 18.19
C ARG A 313 -10.68 -9.41 19.16
N ARG A 314 -10.60 -10.75 19.20
CA ARG A 314 -11.52 -11.57 20.00
C ARG A 314 -11.19 -11.62 21.48
N CYS A 315 -9.91 -11.54 21.85
CA CYS A 315 -9.47 -11.84 23.22
C CYS A 315 -8.93 -10.63 23.97
N LEU A 316 -8.43 -9.61 23.27
CA LEU A 316 -7.82 -8.43 23.91
C LEU A 316 -8.70 -7.18 23.82
N LEU A 317 -9.55 -7.07 22.80
CA LEU A 317 -10.43 -5.89 22.61
C LEU A 317 -11.91 -6.17 22.91
N GLN A 318 -12.39 -7.39 22.72
CA GLN A 318 -13.81 -7.76 22.92
C GLN A 318 -14.16 -8.22 24.34
N ASN A 319 -13.30 -7.96 25.33
CA ASN A 319 -13.68 -8.02 26.74
C ASN A 319 -14.03 -6.60 27.21
N PRO A 320 -15.30 -6.18 27.11
CA PRO A 320 -15.74 -5.01 27.85
C PRO A 320 -15.66 -5.34 29.35
N ASP A 321 -15.11 -4.43 30.13
CA ASP A 321 -15.49 -4.32 31.54
C ASP A 321 -17.00 -4.04 31.64
#